data_AF-A0A938D009-F1
#
_entry.id   AF-A0A938D009-F1
#
_cell.length_a   1.000
_cell.length_b   1.000
_cell.length_c   1.000
_cell.angle_alpha   90.00
_cell.angle_beta   90.00
_cell.angle_gamma   90.00
#
_symmetry.space_group_name_H-M   'P 1'
#
loop_
_entity.id
_entity.type
_entity.pdbx_description
1 polymer ?
#
loop_
_entity_poly.entity_id
_entity_poly.type
_entity_poly.pdbx_seq_one_letter_code
_entity_poly.pdbx_strand_id
1 'polypeptide(L)'
;MLLLGLREGYRGVRVIGYQHTLVTPRHTTLLFAPGEAARTPPPNRVLTVGGVTRSWLESNGRYPAGLLVEGFALRQSSRASLERRRPAPGERLRELFVLWSNVAELVVTARWLLEVAGLRPSWQFALRTHLEFPIARLSESLRAAVVARARDFSGTPLEENLRWADTIAYASTTVALEALMAERLVVNVDLGEPPGVDPVLEPVALHRCAGNPPQLVGAVQEIADLADADFSQQRDPARMYVHRYLRPYTAQGLARLLGE
;
A
#
# COMPACT_ATOMS: atom_id res chain seq x y z
N MET A 1 5.41 22.13 19.60
CA MET A 1 6.04 23.43 19.94
C MET A 1 6.29 24.32 18.73
N LEU A 2 6.80 23.80 17.60
CA LEU A 2 7.08 24.62 16.40
C LEU A 2 5.87 25.45 15.92
N LEU A 3 4.68 24.83 15.83
CA LEU A 3 3.46 25.52 15.38
C LEU A 3 3.01 26.65 16.31
N LEU A 4 3.26 26.51 17.62
CA LEU A 4 2.94 27.55 18.60
C LEU A 4 3.90 28.73 18.44
N GLY A 5 5.21 28.47 18.39
CA GLY A 5 6.22 29.51 18.18
C GLY A 5 6.03 30.27 16.86
N LEU A 6 5.64 29.59 15.77
CA LEU A 6 5.33 30.25 14.51
C LEU A 6 4.14 31.21 14.64
N ARG A 7 3.08 30.81 15.36
CA ARG A 7 1.89 31.64 15.56
C ARG A 7 2.16 32.83 16.46
N GLU A 8 2.98 32.66 17.49
CA GLU A 8 3.38 33.73 18.41
C GLU A 8 4.33 34.73 17.74
N GLY A 9 5.30 34.24 16.97
CA GLY A 9 6.31 35.07 16.31
C GLY A 9 5.84 35.76 15.02
N TYR A 10 4.87 35.20 14.30
CA TYR A 10 4.39 35.72 13.02
C TYR A 10 2.86 35.82 12.98
N ARG A 11 2.33 37.02 13.24
CA ARG A 11 0.88 37.26 13.14
C ARG A 11 0.40 37.02 11.72
N GLY A 12 -0.67 36.23 11.59
CA GLY A 12 -1.32 35.95 10.31
C GLY A 12 -0.67 34.83 9.49
N VAL A 13 0.37 34.15 9.99
CA VAL A 13 0.95 33.00 9.29
C VAL A 13 -0.09 31.87 9.16
N ARG A 14 -0.25 31.35 7.93
CA ARG A 14 -1.06 30.17 7.65
C ARG A 14 -0.16 28.96 7.54
N VAL A 15 -0.39 27.96 8.39
CA VAL A 15 0.34 26.69 8.33
C VAL A 15 -0.55 25.62 7.71
N ILE A 16 -0.04 24.97 6.67
CA ILE A 16 -0.71 23.87 5.98
C ILE A 16 0.11 22.60 6.25
N GLY A 17 -0.50 21.64 6.94
CA GLY A 17 0.07 20.30 7.09
C GLY A 17 -0.14 19.48 5.81
N TYR A 18 0.77 18.54 5.54
CA TYR A 18 0.62 17.60 4.42
C TYR A 18 0.81 16.17 4.90
N GLN A 19 -0.28 15.42 4.88
CA GLN A 19 -0.31 13.99 5.13
C GLN A 19 0.15 13.31 3.84
N HIS A 20 1.38 12.82 3.82
CA HIS A 20 2.08 12.31 2.62
C HIS A 20 2.39 10.81 2.68
N THR A 21 2.21 10.21 3.86
CA THR A 21 2.44 8.78 4.09
C THR A 21 1.23 7.96 3.68
N LEU A 22 1.37 6.64 3.59
CA LEU A 22 0.19 5.78 3.55
C LEU A 22 -0.49 5.77 4.92
N VAL A 23 -1.81 5.55 4.93
CA VAL A 23 -2.58 5.38 6.15
C VAL A 23 -3.09 3.96 6.23
N THR A 24 -2.89 3.34 7.38
CA THR A 24 -3.38 2.02 7.75
C THR A 24 -3.97 2.13 9.15
N PRO A 25 -4.85 1.19 9.57
CA PRO A 25 -5.35 1.15 10.94
C PRO A 25 -4.24 1.15 12.00
N ARG A 26 -3.06 0.58 11.69
CA ARG A 26 -1.90 0.56 12.61
C ARG A 26 -1.31 1.94 12.90
N HIS A 27 -1.54 2.95 12.07
CA HIS A 27 -1.00 4.29 12.26
C HIS A 27 -1.79 5.09 13.32
N THR A 28 -1.83 4.58 14.54
CA THR A 28 -2.53 5.20 15.68
C THR A 28 -1.99 6.57 16.05
N THR A 29 -0.73 6.88 15.69
CA THR A 29 -0.13 8.21 15.84
C THR A 29 -0.77 9.29 14.97
N LEU A 30 -1.57 8.90 13.98
CA LEU A 30 -2.39 9.81 13.17
C LEU A 30 -3.79 10.01 13.76
N LEU A 31 -4.11 9.42 14.91
CA LEU A 31 -5.44 9.49 15.52
C LEU A 31 -5.35 10.25 16.83
N PHE A 32 -6.27 11.20 17.03
CA PHE A 32 -6.40 11.85 18.33
C PHE A 32 -7.11 10.96 19.34
N ALA A 33 -6.58 10.91 20.55
CA ALA A 33 -7.32 10.45 21.71
C ALA A 33 -8.51 11.40 22.00
N PRO A 34 -9.55 10.94 22.73
CA PRO A 34 -10.67 11.79 23.12
C PRO A 34 -10.21 13.08 23.80
N GLY A 35 -10.59 14.24 23.24
CA GLY A 35 -10.23 15.57 23.75
C GLY A 35 -8.81 16.05 23.42
N GLU A 36 -7.95 15.22 22.82
CA GLU A 36 -6.57 15.59 22.50
C GLU A 36 -6.49 16.71 21.45
N ALA A 37 -7.34 16.65 20.42
CA ALA A 37 -7.35 17.64 19.34
C ALA A 37 -7.58 19.09 19.83
N ALA A 38 -8.25 19.26 20.97
CA ALA A 38 -8.48 20.59 21.58
C ALA A 38 -7.25 21.14 22.29
N ARG A 39 -6.28 20.29 22.63
CA ARG A 39 -5.05 20.63 23.38
C ARG A 39 -3.80 20.56 22.52
N THR A 40 -3.85 19.81 21.43
CA THR A 40 -2.77 19.72 20.45
C THR A 40 -2.93 20.82 19.41
N PRO A 41 -2.00 21.78 19.27
CA PRO A 41 -2.12 22.86 18.31
C PRO A 41 -2.06 22.30 16.87
N PRO A 42 -3.17 22.29 16.10
CA PRO A 42 -3.15 21.76 14.75
C PRO A 42 -2.62 22.83 13.78
N PRO A 43 -2.20 22.46 12.57
CA PRO A 43 -2.07 23.43 11.48
C PRO A 43 -3.45 24.06 11.16
N ASN A 44 -3.49 25.07 10.30
CA ASN A 44 -4.75 25.69 9.87
C ASN A 44 -5.59 24.74 9.00
N ARG A 45 -4.91 23.93 8.18
CA ARG A 45 -5.47 22.85 7.35
C ARG A 45 -4.47 21.72 7.26
N VAL A 46 -4.95 20.50 7.00
CA VAL A 46 -4.13 19.36 6.63
C VAL A 46 -4.59 18.87 5.27
N LEU A 47 -3.72 18.95 4.28
CA LEU A 47 -3.93 18.34 2.97
C LEU A 47 -3.62 16.84 3.06
N THR A 48 -4.52 16.01 2.57
CA THR A 48 -4.33 14.56 2.43
C THR A 48 -3.93 14.19 1.02
N VAL A 49 -3.30 13.03 0.81
CA VAL A 49 -2.94 12.56 -0.54
C VAL A 49 -4.16 12.29 -1.45
N GLY A 50 -5.34 12.12 -0.86
CA GLY A 50 -6.59 11.94 -1.59
C GLY A 50 -7.79 11.75 -0.65
N GLY A 51 -8.97 11.63 -1.25
CA GLY A 51 -10.24 11.57 -0.54
C GLY A 51 -10.40 10.34 0.36
N VAL A 52 -9.85 9.18 -0.02
CA VAL A 52 -9.94 7.95 0.81
C VAL A 52 -9.27 8.16 2.15
N THR A 53 -8.04 8.70 2.15
CA THR A 53 -7.32 8.99 3.39
C THR A 53 -8.01 10.07 4.23
N ARG A 54 -8.55 11.12 3.59
CA ARG A 54 -9.35 12.13 4.28
C ARG A 54 -10.52 11.49 5.00
N SER A 55 -11.37 10.77 4.27
CA SER A 55 -12.58 10.15 4.83
C SER A 55 -12.24 9.20 5.97
N TRP A 56 -11.20 8.37 5.83
CA TRP A 56 -10.80 7.48 6.90
C TRP A 56 -10.34 8.23 8.16
N LEU A 57 -9.53 9.28 8.02
CA LEU A 57 -9.07 10.09 9.16
C LEU A 57 -10.21 10.90 9.79
N GLU A 58 -11.17 11.38 9.01
CA GLU A 58 -12.39 12.04 9.53
C GLU A 58 -13.22 11.07 10.38
N SER A 59 -13.40 9.84 9.90
CA SER A 59 -14.19 8.82 10.59
C SER A 59 -13.50 8.27 11.85
N ASN A 60 -12.17 8.18 11.87
CA ASN A 60 -11.44 7.46 12.92
C ASN A 60 -10.55 8.35 13.81
N GLY A 61 -10.08 9.48 13.28
CA GLY A 61 -9.01 10.28 13.88
C GLY A 61 -9.45 11.39 14.82
N ARG A 62 -10.76 11.62 14.99
CA ARG A 62 -11.33 12.68 15.86
C ARG A 62 -10.79 14.08 15.54
N TYR A 63 -10.55 14.35 14.26
CA TYR A 63 -10.11 15.66 13.80
C TYR A 63 -11.23 16.70 13.90
N PRO A 64 -10.92 17.97 14.21
CA PRO A 64 -11.88 19.06 14.11
C PRO A 64 -12.47 19.17 12.70
N ALA A 65 -13.77 19.47 12.62
CA ALA A 65 -14.48 19.60 11.35
C ALA A 65 -13.80 20.64 10.42
N GLY A 66 -13.62 20.28 9.15
CA GLY A 66 -13.01 21.15 8.14
C GLY A 66 -11.49 21.34 8.26
N LEU A 67 -10.82 20.67 9.22
CA LEU A 67 -9.36 20.70 9.31
C LEU A 67 -8.71 19.91 8.18
N LEU A 68 -9.25 18.72 7.89
CA LEU A 68 -8.76 17.85 6.82
C LEU A 68 -9.33 18.29 5.48
N VAL A 69 -8.47 18.38 4.47
CA VAL A 69 -8.83 18.77 3.11
C VAL A 69 -8.25 17.75 2.14
N GLU A 70 -9.01 17.44 1.10
CA GLU A 70 -8.55 16.57 0.03
C GLU A 70 -7.51 17.30 -0.82
N GLY A 71 -6.27 16.79 -0.80
CA GLY A 71 -5.15 17.33 -1.55
C GLY A 71 -4.82 16.49 -2.77
N PHE A 72 -3.53 16.23 -2.94
CA PHE A 72 -2.95 15.49 -4.06
C PHE A 72 -1.82 14.58 -3.59
N ALA A 73 -1.59 13.49 -4.30
CA ALA A 73 -0.42 12.65 -4.18
C ALA A 73 0.75 13.33 -4.92
N LEU A 74 1.57 14.10 -4.19
CA LEU A 74 2.70 14.83 -4.77
C LEU A 74 3.92 13.94 -5.07
N ARG A 75 3.99 12.77 -4.42
CA ARG A 75 5.12 11.84 -4.55
C ARG A 75 4.86 10.71 -5.54
N GLN A 76 3.59 10.37 -5.76
CA GLN A 76 3.20 9.24 -6.58
C GLN A 76 2.77 9.74 -7.96
N SER A 77 3.44 9.28 -9.00
CA SER A 77 3.02 9.50 -10.38
C SER A 77 1.95 8.48 -10.79
N SER A 78 1.04 8.89 -11.68
CA SER A 78 0.18 7.94 -12.38
C SER A 78 1.03 6.90 -13.11
N ARG A 79 0.75 5.62 -12.91
CA ARG A 79 1.39 4.54 -13.66
C ARG A 79 0.55 4.17 -14.88
N ALA A 80 1.23 3.75 -15.95
CA ALA A 80 0.56 3.14 -17.08
C ALA A 80 -0.09 1.82 -16.66
N SER A 81 -1.26 1.53 -17.23
CA SER A 81 -1.87 0.20 -17.19
C SER A 81 -0.86 -0.82 -17.73
N LEU A 82 -0.73 -1.94 -17.04
CA LEU A 82 0.05 -3.06 -17.52
C LEU A 82 -0.91 -4.08 -18.12
N GLU A 83 -0.58 -4.60 -19.30
CA GLU A 83 -1.36 -5.69 -19.89
C GLU A 83 -1.47 -6.85 -18.90
N ARG A 84 -2.68 -7.42 -18.79
CA ARG A 84 -2.90 -8.63 -18.01
C ARG A 84 -2.12 -9.75 -18.68
N ARG A 85 -1.21 -10.36 -17.94
CA ARG A 85 -0.58 -11.60 -18.38
C ARG A 85 -1.42 -12.77 -17.88
N ARG A 86 -1.85 -13.63 -18.80
CA ARG A 86 -2.30 -14.98 -18.47
C ARG A 86 -1.15 -15.92 -18.78
N PRO A 87 -0.67 -16.72 -17.82
CA PRO A 87 0.30 -17.76 -18.12
C PRO A 87 -0.25 -18.65 -19.24
N ALA A 88 0.43 -18.67 -20.39
CA ALA A 88 0.09 -19.60 -21.47
C ALA A 88 0.28 -21.06 -21.00
N PRO A 89 -0.27 -22.06 -21.71
CA PRO A 89 0.00 -23.47 -21.38
C PRO A 89 1.51 -23.74 -21.26
N GLY A 90 1.95 -24.21 -20.09
CA GLY A 90 3.37 -24.45 -19.79
C GLY A 90 4.12 -23.28 -19.16
N GLU A 91 3.55 -22.07 -19.16
CA GLU A 91 4.09 -20.95 -18.38
C GLU A 91 3.70 -21.04 -16.91
N ARG A 92 4.55 -20.45 -16.08
CA ARG A 92 4.37 -20.42 -14.62
C ARG A 92 3.77 -19.08 -14.19
N LEU A 93 2.82 -19.13 -13.27
CA LEU A 93 2.34 -17.95 -12.55
C LEU A 93 3.48 -17.34 -11.73
N ARG A 94 3.57 -16.00 -11.72
CA ARG A 94 4.62 -15.23 -11.07
C ARG A 94 4.04 -14.42 -9.91
N GLU A 95 4.42 -14.79 -8.70
CA GLU A 95 4.00 -14.15 -7.45
C GLU A 95 5.15 -13.31 -6.90
N LEU A 96 4.89 -12.03 -6.62
CA LEU A 96 5.85 -11.13 -5.97
C LEU A 96 5.44 -10.85 -4.53
N PHE A 97 6.28 -11.25 -3.58
CA PHE A 97 6.16 -10.87 -2.17
C PHE A 97 6.83 -9.52 -1.91
N VAL A 98 6.10 -8.58 -1.32
CA VAL A 98 6.61 -7.23 -1.01
C VAL A 98 6.49 -6.92 0.48
N LEU A 99 7.60 -6.45 1.05
CA LEU A 99 7.81 -6.29 2.50
C LEU A 99 8.18 -4.86 2.90
N TRP A 100 7.77 -4.44 4.10
CA TRP A 100 8.03 -3.08 4.59
C TRP A 100 8.77 -2.98 5.92
N SER A 101 8.18 -3.38 7.05
CA SER A 101 8.34 -2.47 8.20
C SER A 101 9.30 -2.91 9.31
N ASN A 102 9.64 -4.19 9.44
CA ASN A 102 10.61 -4.67 10.45
C ASN A 102 11.12 -6.10 10.20
N VAL A 103 12.08 -6.55 11.03
CA VAL A 103 12.69 -7.90 10.96
C VAL A 103 11.68 -9.02 11.25
N ALA A 104 10.72 -8.82 12.17
CA ALA A 104 9.72 -9.84 12.48
C ALA A 104 8.81 -10.09 11.28
N GLU A 105 8.30 -9.03 10.63
CA GLU A 105 7.52 -9.13 9.40
C GLU A 105 8.30 -9.80 8.26
N LEU A 106 9.59 -9.47 8.12
CA LEU A 106 10.49 -10.10 7.15
C LEU A 106 10.58 -11.62 7.38
N VAL A 107 10.76 -12.06 8.64
CA VAL A 107 10.85 -13.49 8.99
C VAL A 107 9.53 -14.21 8.72
N VAL A 108 8.40 -13.65 9.16
CA VAL A 108 7.08 -14.28 8.97
C VAL A 108 6.76 -14.40 7.48
N THR A 109 6.98 -13.34 6.71
CA THR A 109 6.68 -13.35 5.27
C THR A 109 7.62 -14.29 4.50
N ALA A 110 8.90 -14.36 4.89
CA ALA A 110 9.82 -15.34 4.32
C ALA A 110 9.34 -16.78 4.52
N ARG A 111 8.77 -17.09 5.70
CA ARG A 111 8.15 -18.41 5.96
C ARG A 111 6.90 -18.64 5.11
N TRP A 112 6.03 -17.64 5.01
CA TRP A 112 4.87 -17.68 4.13
C TRP A 112 5.23 -17.98 2.68
N LEU A 113 6.25 -17.30 2.14
CA LEU A 113 6.74 -17.54 0.78
C LEU A 113 7.14 -19.01 0.60
N LEU A 114 7.88 -19.59 1.55
CA LEU A 114 8.31 -20.98 1.47
C LEU A 114 7.14 -21.96 1.56
N GLU A 115 6.16 -21.70 2.42
CA GLU A 115 4.95 -22.51 2.54
C GLU A 115 4.11 -22.46 1.26
N VAL A 116 3.86 -21.27 0.71
CA VAL A 116 3.18 -21.11 -0.59
C VAL A 116 3.95 -21.81 -1.70
N ALA A 117 5.28 -21.69 -1.73
CA ALA A 117 6.11 -22.37 -2.72
C ALA A 117 6.05 -23.91 -2.59
N GLY A 118 5.83 -24.43 -1.38
CA GLY A 118 5.55 -25.84 -1.14
C GLY A 118 4.17 -26.26 -1.67
N LEU A 119 3.14 -25.44 -1.46
CA LEU A 119 1.77 -25.68 -1.94
C LEU A 119 1.64 -25.52 -3.46
N ARG A 120 2.48 -24.67 -4.08
CA ARG A 120 2.43 -24.33 -5.50
C ARG A 120 3.84 -24.39 -6.13
N PRO A 121 4.40 -25.60 -6.31
CA PRO A 121 5.76 -25.78 -6.85
C PRO A 121 5.90 -25.37 -8.32
N SER A 122 4.78 -25.25 -9.04
CA SER A 122 4.74 -24.79 -10.43
C SER A 122 4.82 -23.27 -10.58
N TRP A 123 4.72 -22.50 -9.49
CA TRP A 123 4.81 -21.04 -9.55
C TRP A 123 6.27 -20.56 -9.53
N GLN A 124 6.46 -19.30 -9.93
CA GLN A 124 7.71 -18.57 -9.79
C GLN A 124 7.52 -17.50 -8.73
N PHE A 125 8.49 -17.39 -7.82
CA PHE A 125 8.43 -16.43 -6.72
C PHE A 125 9.53 -15.39 -6.86
N ALA A 126 9.21 -14.17 -6.47
CA ALA A 126 10.18 -13.13 -6.20
C ALA A 126 9.88 -12.49 -4.84
N LEU A 127 10.92 -11.96 -4.20
CA LEU A 127 10.83 -11.23 -2.95
C LEU A 127 11.43 -9.84 -3.14
N ARG A 128 10.72 -8.82 -2.69
CA ARG A 128 11.22 -7.46 -2.59
C ARG A 128 11.18 -7.01 -1.13
N THR A 129 12.34 -6.81 -0.54
CA THR A 129 12.46 -6.29 0.82
C THR A 129 12.63 -4.77 0.84
N HIS A 130 12.31 -4.15 1.97
CA HIS A 130 12.68 -2.77 2.25
C HIS A 130 14.20 -2.63 2.36
N LEU A 131 14.76 -1.48 1.98
CA LEU A 131 16.22 -1.25 2.00
C LEU A 131 16.82 -1.35 3.41
N GLU A 132 16.07 -0.94 4.43
CA GLU A 132 16.50 -1.02 5.83
C GLU A 132 16.41 -2.44 6.42
N PHE A 133 15.57 -3.29 5.82
CA PHE A 133 15.34 -4.67 6.24
C PHE A 133 15.66 -5.66 5.11
N PRO A 134 16.93 -5.69 4.63
CA PRO A 134 17.31 -6.55 3.53
C PRO A 134 17.20 -8.02 3.90
N ILE A 135 17.06 -8.90 2.89
CA ILE A 135 17.05 -10.38 3.07
C ILE A 135 18.26 -10.89 3.88
N ALA A 136 19.38 -10.16 3.86
CA ALA A 136 20.57 -10.45 4.66
C ALA A 136 20.34 -10.43 6.18
N ARG A 137 19.24 -9.83 6.67
CA ARG A 137 18.82 -9.83 8.09
C ARG A 137 18.16 -11.14 8.53
N LEU A 138 17.77 -12.02 7.61
CA LEU A 138 17.26 -13.36 7.93
C LEU A 138 18.39 -14.23 8.50
N SER A 139 18.03 -15.26 9.28
CA SER A 139 18.98 -16.31 9.65
C SER A 139 19.55 -16.98 8.40
N GLU A 140 20.78 -17.46 8.48
CA GLU A 140 21.46 -18.09 7.33
C GLU A 140 20.63 -19.21 6.70
N SER A 141 20.05 -20.10 7.52
CA SER A 141 19.20 -21.20 7.08
C SER A 141 17.94 -20.73 6.34
N LEU A 142 17.25 -19.73 6.88
CA LEU A 142 16.03 -19.21 6.27
C LEU A 142 16.35 -18.43 4.98
N ARG A 143 17.43 -17.65 4.98
CA ARG A 143 17.91 -16.93 3.80
C ARG A 143 18.25 -17.91 2.67
N ALA A 144 19.00 -18.97 2.96
CA ALA A 144 19.36 -19.98 1.97
C ALA A 144 18.12 -20.65 1.36
N ALA A 145 17.13 -20.98 2.19
CA ALA A 145 15.86 -21.55 1.73
C ALA A 145 15.09 -20.58 0.81
N VAL A 146 15.00 -19.29 1.18
CA VAL A 146 14.32 -18.27 0.37
C VAL A 146 15.02 -18.08 -0.98
N VAL A 147 16.34 -17.92 -0.99
CA VAL A 147 17.12 -17.71 -2.23
C VAL A 147 17.03 -18.92 -3.17
N ALA A 148 16.88 -20.14 -2.62
CA ALA A 148 16.66 -21.34 -3.42
C ALA A 148 15.26 -21.40 -4.07
N ARG A 149 14.29 -20.59 -3.60
CA ARG A 149 12.89 -20.63 -4.02
C ARG A 149 12.40 -19.37 -4.72
N ALA A 150 13.02 -18.22 -4.46
CA ALA A 150 12.59 -16.93 -4.96
C ALA A 150 13.76 -16.09 -5.46
N ARG A 151 13.46 -15.25 -6.46
CA ARG A 151 14.37 -14.20 -6.94
C ARG A 151 14.37 -13.04 -5.96
N ASP A 152 15.54 -12.44 -5.73
CA ASP A 152 15.63 -11.20 -4.96
C ASP A 152 15.45 -9.99 -5.89
N PHE A 153 14.35 -9.26 -5.72
CA PHE A 153 14.01 -8.02 -6.42
C PHE A 153 14.19 -6.79 -5.52
N SER A 154 14.96 -6.94 -4.44
CA SER A 154 15.35 -5.83 -3.58
C SER A 154 16.36 -4.94 -4.32
N GLY A 155 16.14 -3.63 -4.31
CA GLY A 155 17.00 -2.67 -5.02
C GLY A 155 16.72 -2.50 -6.52
N THR A 156 15.87 -3.33 -7.14
CA THR A 156 15.45 -3.13 -8.54
C THR A 156 14.33 -2.08 -8.65
N PRO A 157 14.11 -1.48 -9.84
CA PRO A 157 12.97 -0.58 -10.05
C PRO A 157 11.63 -1.29 -9.81
N LEU A 158 10.72 -0.64 -9.08
CA LEU A 158 9.41 -1.22 -8.77
C LEU A 158 8.60 -1.52 -10.03
N GLU A 159 8.74 -0.70 -11.08
CA GLU A 159 8.04 -0.91 -12.35
C GLU A 159 8.40 -2.25 -13.01
N GLU A 160 9.67 -2.63 -13.02
CA GLU A 160 10.12 -3.90 -13.58
C GLU A 160 9.54 -5.08 -12.80
N ASN A 161 9.46 -4.94 -11.47
CA ASN A 161 8.90 -5.96 -10.60
C ASN A 161 7.40 -6.15 -10.84
N LEU A 162 6.64 -5.06 -11.00
CA LEU A 162 5.20 -5.10 -11.33
C LEU A 162 4.92 -5.65 -12.73
N ARG A 163 5.80 -5.38 -13.71
CA ARG A 163 5.73 -5.98 -15.05
C ARG A 163 6.02 -7.48 -15.03
N TRP A 164 6.95 -7.91 -14.20
CA TRP A 164 7.28 -9.32 -14.05
C TRP A 164 6.16 -10.12 -13.40
N ALA A 165 5.54 -9.57 -12.35
CA ALA A 165 4.55 -10.27 -11.53
C ALA A 165 3.16 -10.33 -12.17
N ASP A 166 2.50 -11.47 -11.98
CA ASP A 166 1.08 -11.66 -12.29
C ASP A 166 0.22 -11.23 -11.09
N THR A 167 0.73 -11.48 -9.87
CA THR A 167 0.05 -11.26 -8.59
C THR A 167 1.05 -10.76 -7.53
N ILE A 168 0.56 -9.96 -6.58
CA ILE A 168 1.37 -9.32 -5.54
C ILE A 168 0.85 -9.66 -4.14
N ALA A 169 1.59 -10.46 -3.39
CA ALA A 169 1.42 -10.63 -1.96
C ALA A 169 2.16 -9.51 -1.22
N TYR A 170 1.51 -8.81 -0.31
CA TYR A 170 2.14 -7.69 0.38
C TYR A 170 1.77 -7.61 1.85
N ALA A 171 2.67 -7.04 2.65
CA ALA A 171 2.40 -6.62 4.02
C ALA A 171 2.77 -5.15 4.18
N SER A 172 1.81 -4.32 4.62
CA SER A 172 2.01 -2.93 5.02
C SER A 172 2.81 -2.12 3.99
N THR A 173 2.30 -1.78 2.80
CA THR A 173 3.15 -1.04 1.84
C THR A 173 2.35 -0.29 0.79
N THR A 174 2.85 0.88 0.34
CA THR A 174 2.26 1.63 -0.79
C THR A 174 2.29 0.83 -2.08
N VAL A 175 3.15 -0.19 -2.17
CA VAL A 175 3.24 -1.04 -3.36
C VAL A 175 1.89 -1.70 -3.67
N ALA A 176 1.02 -1.95 -2.69
CA ALA A 176 -0.34 -2.40 -2.93
C ALA A 176 -1.14 -1.43 -3.80
N LEU A 177 -1.10 -0.14 -3.49
CA LEU A 177 -1.80 0.89 -4.25
C LEU A 177 -1.17 1.08 -5.64
N GLU A 178 0.16 1.02 -5.75
CA GLU A 178 0.86 1.10 -7.04
C GLU A 178 0.58 -0.11 -7.94
N ALA A 179 0.48 -1.31 -7.36
CA ALA A 179 0.12 -2.53 -8.05
C ALA A 179 -1.34 -2.52 -8.52
N LEU A 180 -2.27 -2.06 -7.68
CA LEU A 180 -3.67 -1.85 -8.08
C LEU A 180 -3.78 -0.82 -9.21
N MET A 181 -2.97 0.25 -9.18
CA MET A 181 -2.92 1.24 -10.26
C MET A 181 -2.43 0.63 -11.58
N ALA A 182 -1.46 -0.29 -11.47
CA ALA A 182 -0.94 -1.08 -12.57
C ALA A 182 -1.83 -2.29 -12.92
N GLU A 183 -3.03 -2.36 -12.31
CA GLU A 183 -4.05 -3.38 -12.56
C GLU A 183 -3.56 -4.81 -12.29
N ARG A 184 -2.74 -4.94 -11.25
CA ARG A 184 -2.33 -6.22 -10.69
C ARG A 184 -3.26 -6.59 -9.56
N LEU A 185 -3.50 -7.90 -9.44
CA LEU A 185 -4.06 -8.46 -8.23
C LEU A 185 -3.10 -8.20 -7.08
N VAL A 186 -3.62 -7.70 -5.98
CA VAL A 186 -2.92 -7.59 -4.73
C VAL A 186 -3.62 -8.44 -3.65
N VAL A 187 -2.83 -9.15 -2.86
CA VAL A 187 -3.30 -9.91 -1.72
C VAL A 187 -2.57 -9.42 -0.48
N ASN A 188 -3.31 -8.78 0.43
CA ASN A 188 -2.78 -8.45 1.74
C ASN A 188 -2.50 -9.76 2.51
N VAL A 189 -1.27 -9.89 2.99
CA VAL A 189 -0.88 -10.94 3.94
C VAL A 189 -1.16 -10.40 5.33
N ASP A 190 -2.23 -10.91 5.95
CA ASP A 190 -2.57 -10.58 7.33
C ASP A 190 -1.66 -11.37 8.27
N LEU A 191 -0.76 -10.62 8.92
CA LEU A 191 0.20 -11.16 9.89
C LEU A 191 -0.43 -11.39 11.28
N GLY A 192 -1.74 -11.13 11.44
CA GLY A 192 -2.48 -11.37 12.67
C GLY A 192 -2.26 -10.33 13.77
N GLU A 193 -1.63 -9.19 13.45
CA GLU A 193 -1.35 -8.11 14.38
C GLU A 193 -2.44 -7.01 14.30
N PRO A 194 -3.29 -6.84 15.32
CA PRO A 194 -4.16 -5.67 15.42
C PRO A 194 -3.39 -4.45 15.95
N PRO A 195 -3.65 -3.23 15.44
CA PRO A 195 -4.55 -2.92 14.35
C PRO A 195 -3.96 -3.31 12.98
N GLY A 196 -4.83 -3.66 12.03
CA GLY A 196 -4.43 -4.15 10.71
C GLY A 196 -3.46 -3.24 9.95
N VAL A 197 -2.62 -3.87 9.14
CA VAL A 197 -1.54 -3.22 8.38
C VAL A 197 -1.91 -2.88 6.93
N ASP A 198 -3.16 -3.11 6.53
CA ASP A 198 -3.59 -2.95 5.16
C ASP A 198 -3.88 -1.47 4.81
N PRO A 199 -3.21 -0.88 3.79
CA PRO A 199 -3.54 0.45 3.30
C PRO A 199 -4.78 0.48 2.40
N VAL A 200 -5.34 -0.67 2.01
CA VAL A 200 -6.58 -0.74 1.25
C VAL A 200 -7.77 -0.63 2.23
N LEU A 201 -8.19 0.61 2.49
CA LEU A 201 -9.16 0.98 3.54
C LEU A 201 -10.63 0.73 3.19
N GLU A 202 -10.94 0.37 1.94
CA GLU A 202 -12.30 0.08 1.46
C GLU A 202 -12.26 -1.23 0.65
N PRO A 203 -13.39 -1.94 0.47
CA PRO A 203 -13.45 -3.10 -0.43
C PRO A 203 -13.09 -2.70 -1.87
N VAL A 204 -12.14 -3.43 -2.48
CA VAL A 204 -11.65 -3.20 -3.84
C VAL A 204 -11.64 -4.50 -4.61
N ALA A 205 -12.13 -4.49 -5.86
CA ALA A 205 -12.37 -5.70 -6.65
C ALA A 205 -11.11 -6.56 -6.88
N LEU A 206 -9.96 -5.94 -7.16
CA LEU A 206 -8.67 -6.63 -7.37
C LEU A 206 -7.81 -6.72 -6.09
N HIS A 207 -8.44 -6.60 -4.92
CA HIS A 207 -7.80 -6.77 -3.63
C HIS A 207 -8.42 -7.95 -2.88
N ARG A 208 -7.56 -8.75 -2.24
CA ARG A 208 -7.96 -9.82 -1.31
C ARG A 208 -7.12 -9.72 -0.05
N CYS A 209 -7.59 -10.36 1.02
CA CYS A 209 -6.82 -10.53 2.25
C CYS A 209 -6.71 -12.03 2.53
N ALA A 210 -5.53 -12.47 2.96
CA ALA A 210 -5.25 -13.83 3.34
C ALA A 210 -4.60 -13.85 4.74
N GLY A 211 -5.17 -14.63 5.66
CA GLY A 211 -4.64 -14.84 7.01
C GLY A 211 -3.78 -16.10 7.15
N ASN A 212 -3.63 -16.89 6.09
CA ASN A 212 -2.67 -18.00 6.01
C ASN A 212 -2.25 -18.33 4.56
N PRO A 213 -1.18 -19.12 4.36
CA PRO A 213 -0.70 -19.49 3.03
C PRO A 213 -1.72 -20.21 2.12
N PRO A 214 -2.55 -21.17 2.61
CA PRO A 214 -3.62 -21.74 1.79
C PRO A 214 -4.64 -20.71 1.28
N GLN A 215 -5.03 -19.74 2.12
CA GLN A 215 -5.94 -18.67 1.70
C GLN A 215 -5.30 -17.76 0.64
N LEU A 216 -4.01 -17.46 0.75
CA LEU A 216 -3.28 -16.68 -0.26
C LEU A 216 -3.29 -17.41 -1.60
N VAL A 217 -3.00 -18.72 -1.59
CA VAL A 217 -3.06 -19.56 -2.79
C VAL A 217 -4.47 -19.56 -3.41
N GLY A 218 -5.51 -19.70 -2.59
CA GLY A 218 -6.91 -19.66 -3.05
C GLY A 218 -7.26 -18.31 -3.69
N ALA A 219 -6.89 -17.20 -3.05
CA ALA A 219 -7.13 -15.85 -3.56
C ALA A 219 -6.44 -15.58 -4.91
N VAL A 220 -5.20 -16.05 -5.06
CA VAL A 220 -4.46 -15.94 -6.32
C VAL A 220 -5.12 -16.78 -7.43
N GLN A 221 -5.57 -17.99 -7.11
CA GLN A 221 -6.23 -18.87 -8.08
C GLN A 221 -7.59 -18.36 -8.52
N GLU A 222 -8.42 -17.88 -7.58
CA GLU A 222 -9.73 -17.28 -7.87
C GLU A 222 -9.63 -16.24 -9.00
N ILE A 223 -8.57 -15.43 -8.99
CA ILE A 223 -8.40 -14.32 -9.93
C ILE A 223 -7.59 -14.71 -11.16
N ALA A 224 -6.67 -15.68 -11.04
CA ALA A 224 -6.05 -16.30 -12.20
C ALA A 224 -7.10 -16.95 -13.11
N ASP A 225 -8.15 -17.53 -12.53
CA ASP A 225 -9.22 -18.24 -13.24
C ASP A 225 -10.32 -17.32 -13.80
N LEU A 226 -10.36 -16.04 -13.41
CA LEU A 226 -11.34 -15.07 -13.94
C LEU A 226 -11.20 -14.90 -15.44
N ALA A 227 -12.32 -14.96 -16.17
CA ALA A 227 -12.40 -14.60 -17.58
C ALA A 227 -11.85 -13.18 -17.83
N ASP A 228 -11.35 -12.89 -19.04
CA ASP A 228 -10.81 -11.56 -19.35
C ASP A 228 -11.88 -10.47 -19.31
N ALA A 229 -13.12 -10.82 -19.65
CA ALA A 229 -14.26 -9.94 -19.49
C ALA A 229 -14.50 -9.58 -18.01
N ASP A 230 -14.55 -10.59 -17.13
CA ASP A 230 -14.79 -10.40 -15.69
C ASP A 230 -13.66 -9.63 -15.03
N PHE A 231 -12.40 -9.95 -15.37
CA PHE A 231 -11.25 -9.20 -14.89
C PHE A 231 -11.31 -7.74 -15.36
N SER A 232 -11.69 -7.51 -16.62
CA SER A 232 -11.82 -6.15 -17.16
C SER A 232 -12.89 -5.33 -16.43
N GLN A 233 -14.01 -5.94 -16.06
CA GLN A 233 -15.04 -5.30 -15.24
C GLN A 233 -14.55 -4.92 -13.84
N GLN A 234 -13.59 -5.67 -13.29
CA GLN A 234 -13.01 -5.41 -11.96
C GLN A 234 -11.88 -4.36 -11.96
N ARG A 235 -11.25 -4.12 -13.12
CA ARG A 235 -10.13 -3.17 -13.27
C ARG A 235 -10.54 -1.72 -12.97
N ASP A 236 -11.61 -1.25 -13.60
CA ASP A 236 -12.02 0.16 -13.50
C ASP A 236 -12.37 0.59 -12.06
N PRO A 237 -13.16 -0.19 -11.28
CA PRO A 237 -13.39 0.10 -9.87
C PRO A 237 -12.10 0.15 -9.04
N ALA A 238 -11.16 -0.78 -9.29
CA ALA A 238 -9.88 -0.80 -8.58
C ALA A 238 -9.02 0.44 -8.89
N ARG A 239 -8.95 0.84 -10.17
CA ARG A 239 -8.24 2.04 -10.59
C ARG A 239 -8.90 3.31 -10.04
N MET A 240 -10.22 3.37 -10.03
CA MET A 240 -10.98 4.48 -9.45
C MET A 240 -10.70 4.62 -7.95
N TYR A 241 -10.64 3.51 -7.22
CA TYR A 241 -10.23 3.51 -5.82
C TYR A 241 -8.83 4.12 -5.65
N VAL A 242 -7.85 3.68 -6.42
CA VAL A 242 -6.48 4.22 -6.32
C VAL A 242 -6.43 5.70 -6.69
N HIS A 243 -7.17 6.17 -7.68
CA HIS A 243 -7.24 7.60 -7.99
C HIS A 243 -7.90 8.43 -6.89
N ARG A 244 -8.88 7.87 -6.17
CA ARG A 244 -9.46 8.51 -4.98
C ARG A 244 -8.47 8.52 -3.81
N TYR A 245 -7.64 7.49 -3.66
CA TYR A 245 -6.64 7.40 -2.59
C TYR A 245 -5.44 8.30 -2.88
N LEU A 246 -4.87 8.20 -4.08
CA LEU A 246 -3.71 8.92 -4.57
C LEU A 246 -4.16 9.88 -5.67
N ARG A 247 -4.77 11.00 -5.27
CA ARG A 247 -5.35 11.95 -6.21
C ARG A 247 -4.23 12.60 -7.04
N PRO A 248 -4.25 12.51 -8.38
CA PRO A 248 -3.20 13.09 -9.21
C PRO A 248 -3.11 14.60 -9.04
N TYR A 249 -1.90 15.11 -8.95
CA TYR A 249 -1.62 16.55 -8.93
C TYR A 249 -2.12 17.24 -10.21
N THR A 250 -2.71 18.44 -10.04
CA THR A 250 -2.98 19.37 -11.15
C THR A 250 -2.62 20.78 -10.70
N ALA A 251 -2.00 21.58 -11.59
CA ALA A 251 -1.62 22.96 -11.29
C ALA A 251 -2.83 23.81 -10.86
N GLN A 252 -3.94 23.68 -11.57
CA GLN A 252 -5.20 24.37 -11.22
C GLN A 252 -5.74 23.92 -9.86
N GLY A 253 -5.62 22.64 -9.53
CA GLY A 253 -6.04 22.11 -8.25
C GLY A 253 -5.21 22.64 -7.09
N LEU A 254 -3.90 22.79 -7.28
CA LEU A 254 -3.02 23.37 -6.27
C LEU A 254 -3.30 24.86 -6.07
N ALA A 255 -3.45 25.64 -7.15
CA ALA A 255 -3.78 27.07 -7.06
C ALA A 255 -5.06 27.30 -6.22
N ARG A 256 -6.13 26.54 -6.51
CA ARG A 256 -7.37 26.59 -5.71
C ARG A 256 -7.17 26.25 -4.23
N LEU A 257 -6.27 25.32 -3.89
CA LEU A 257 -5.97 24.97 -2.50
C LEU A 257 -5.17 26.07 -1.79
N LEU A 258 -4.32 26.79 -2.51
CA LEU A 258 -3.54 27.91 -1.98
C LEU A 258 -4.34 29.22 -1.93
N GLY A 259 -5.48 29.28 -2.63
CA GLY A 259 -6.34 30.46 -2.71
C GLY A 259 -5.85 31.48 -3.75
N GLU A 260 -5.19 30.98 -4.80
CA GLU A 260 -4.83 31.70 -6.04
C GLU A 260 -5.86 31.41 -7.13
#